data_AF-A0A920FJN5-F1
#
_entry.id   AF-A0A920FJN5-F1
#
_cell.length_a   1.000
_cell.length_b   1.000
_cell.length_c   1.000
_cell.angle_alpha   90.00
_cell.angle_beta   90.00
_cell.angle_gamma   90.00
#
_symmetry.space_group_name_H-M   'P 1'
#
loop_
_entity.id
_entity.type
_entity.pdbx_description
1 polymer ?
#
loop_
_entity_poly.entity_id
_entity_poly.type
_entity_poly.pdbx_seq_one_letter_code
_entity_poly.pdbx_strand_id
1 'polypeptide(L)'
;MIIRNGETKKLMNIQYVTDFIREIIKSQGKLEYESSSEEFVAGNIKHLNQKFKFKLDSDLNEFLNQLHPTPAVAGLPPQKAINWIHENEPHDRELYCGYLGFFDNDITEIFVNLRCAKIFQNKLSLYVGGGITAESKPEDEFLETEIKAETLLSVIKKI
;
A
#
# COMPACT_ATOMS: atom_id res chain seq x y z
N MET A 1 2.72 -2.00 -5.80
CA MET A 1 2.17 -2.97 -6.74
C MET A 1 3.26 -3.30 -7.77
N ILE A 2 3.59 -4.57 -8.01
CA ILE A 2 4.57 -5.00 -9.04
C ILE A 2 3.88 -5.12 -10.41
N ILE A 3 4.63 -5.01 -11.52
CA ILE A 3 4.13 -5.30 -12.88
C ILE A 3 4.67 -6.63 -13.38
N ARG A 4 3.77 -7.57 -13.72
CA ARG A 4 3.81 -8.40 -14.94
C ARG A 4 2.44 -9.07 -15.18
N ASN A 5 1.98 -9.06 -16.45
CA ASN A 5 0.73 -9.61 -17.01
C ASN A 5 -0.58 -9.26 -16.28
N GLY A 6 -1.21 -8.13 -16.66
CA GLY A 6 -2.59 -7.80 -16.23
C GLY A 6 -2.90 -6.31 -16.19
N GLU A 7 -2.67 -5.57 -17.28
CA GLU A 7 -2.89 -4.11 -17.34
C GLU A 7 -4.30 -3.72 -16.88
N THR A 8 -5.34 -4.47 -17.27
CA THR A 8 -6.74 -4.22 -16.88
C THR A 8 -6.97 -4.39 -15.37
N LYS A 9 -6.53 -5.51 -14.78
CA LYS A 9 -6.61 -5.76 -13.32
C LYS A 9 -5.91 -4.66 -12.53
N LYS A 10 -4.75 -4.21 -13.03
CA LYS A 10 -3.97 -3.15 -12.40
C LYS A 10 -4.66 -1.78 -12.47
N LEU A 11 -5.20 -1.43 -13.63
CA LEU A 11 -5.95 -0.18 -13.83
C LEU A 11 -7.21 -0.14 -12.96
N MET A 12 -7.92 -1.25 -12.84
CA MET A 12 -9.09 -1.35 -11.97
C MET A 12 -8.69 -1.24 -10.49
N ASN A 13 -7.61 -1.89 -10.07
CA ASN A 13 -7.10 -1.78 -8.70
C ASN A 13 -6.67 -0.35 -8.33
N ILE A 14 -5.97 0.37 -9.23
CA ILE A 14 -5.60 1.76 -8.93
C ILE A 14 -6.85 2.66 -8.90
N GLN A 15 -7.83 2.43 -9.78
CA GLN A 15 -9.07 3.20 -9.79
C GLN A 15 -9.82 3.11 -8.45
N TYR A 16 -9.94 1.90 -7.88
CA TYR A 16 -10.55 1.73 -6.57
C TYR A 16 -9.83 2.48 -5.45
N VAL A 17 -8.49 2.52 -5.51
CA VAL A 17 -7.67 3.24 -4.54
C VAL A 17 -7.83 4.75 -4.72
N THR A 18 -7.75 5.25 -5.96
CA THR A 18 -7.83 6.69 -6.23
C THR A 18 -9.23 7.24 -5.96
N ASP A 19 -10.28 6.48 -6.27
CA ASP A 19 -11.66 6.83 -5.91
C ASP A 19 -11.84 6.93 -4.41
N PHE A 20 -11.36 5.94 -3.65
CA PHE A 20 -11.40 5.98 -2.19
C PHE A 20 -10.69 7.23 -1.64
N ILE A 21 -9.45 7.48 -2.07
CA ILE A 21 -8.66 8.64 -1.63
C ILE A 21 -9.39 9.95 -1.97
N ARG A 22 -9.94 10.06 -3.19
CA ARG A 22 -10.62 11.27 -3.66
C ARG A 22 -11.85 11.59 -2.82
N GLU A 23 -12.63 10.58 -2.46
CA GLU A 23 -13.84 10.81 -1.65
C GLU A 23 -13.49 11.23 -0.21
N ILE A 24 -12.42 10.70 0.39
CA ILE A 24 -11.92 11.18 1.69
C ILE A 24 -11.40 12.62 1.59
N ILE A 25 -10.64 12.97 0.53
CA ILE A 25 -10.18 14.35 0.32
C ILE A 25 -11.37 15.31 0.22
N LYS A 26 -12.41 14.96 -0.55
CA LYS A 26 -13.58 15.82 -0.74
C LYS A 26 -14.44 15.95 0.51
N SER A 27 -14.46 14.95 1.38
CA SER A 27 -15.25 15.01 2.63
C SER A 27 -14.57 15.85 3.71
N GLN A 28 -13.25 16.06 3.62
CA GLN A 28 -12.46 16.74 4.66
C GLN A 28 -11.64 17.94 4.14
N GLY A 29 -11.86 18.37 2.90
CA GLY A 29 -11.09 19.44 2.31
C GLY A 29 -11.39 19.70 0.85
N LYS A 30 -10.43 20.33 0.18
CA LYS A 30 -10.55 20.79 -1.21
C LYS A 30 -9.41 20.25 -2.08
N LEU A 31 -9.76 19.41 -3.04
CA LEU A 31 -8.86 18.97 -4.10
C LEU A 31 -8.44 20.15 -4.99
N GLU A 32 -7.14 20.39 -5.09
CA GLU A 32 -6.57 21.45 -5.93
C GLU A 32 -6.00 20.89 -7.25
N TYR A 33 -5.46 19.68 -7.21
CA TYR A 33 -4.88 19.01 -8.37
C TYR A 33 -4.89 17.49 -8.22
N GLU A 34 -5.11 16.82 -9.34
CA GLU A 34 -5.02 15.37 -9.48
C GLU A 34 -4.31 15.06 -10.80
N SER A 35 -3.27 14.23 -10.77
CA SER A 35 -2.56 13.80 -11.98
C SER A 35 -3.29 12.67 -12.69
N SER A 36 -2.93 12.40 -13.95
CA SER A 36 -3.18 11.09 -14.55
C SER A 36 -2.38 10.00 -13.83
N SER A 37 -2.81 8.75 -13.97
CA SER A 37 -2.02 7.59 -13.54
C SER A 37 -0.82 7.39 -14.46
N GLU A 38 0.39 7.37 -13.90
CA GLU A 38 1.65 7.21 -14.62
C GLU A 38 2.45 6.02 -14.10
N GLU A 39 3.28 5.41 -14.96
CA GLU A 39 4.23 4.40 -14.51
C GLU A 39 5.41 5.05 -13.75
N PHE A 40 5.70 4.54 -12.56
CA PHE A 40 6.84 4.94 -11.75
C PHE A 40 7.73 3.73 -11.46
N VAL A 41 9.04 3.87 -11.66
CA VAL A 41 10.02 2.82 -11.36
C VAL A 41 10.58 3.02 -9.96
N ALA A 42 10.43 2.02 -9.09
CA ALA A 42 11.02 1.97 -7.76
C ALA A 42 11.90 0.71 -7.66
N GLY A 43 13.22 0.89 -7.76
CA GLY A 43 14.16 -0.23 -7.84
C GLY A 43 13.89 -1.10 -9.08
N ASN A 44 13.75 -2.42 -8.88
CA ASN A 44 13.50 -3.38 -9.96
C ASN A 44 12.02 -3.52 -10.34
N ILE A 45 11.16 -2.64 -9.81
CA ILE A 45 9.71 -2.80 -9.86
C ILE A 45 9.09 -1.54 -10.45
N LYS A 46 8.16 -1.73 -11.38
CA LYS A 46 7.28 -0.65 -11.85
C LYS A 46 5.99 -0.59 -11.02
N HIS A 47 5.48 0.60 -10.79
CA HIS A 47 4.25 0.91 -10.07
C HIS A 47 3.38 1.82 -10.95
N LEU A 48 2.06 1.81 -10.77
CA LEU A 48 1.25 2.97 -11.20
C LEU A 48 1.18 3.94 -10.02
N ASN A 49 1.27 5.22 -10.32
CA ASN A 49 1.22 6.30 -9.35
C ASN A 49 0.28 7.39 -9.84
N GLN A 50 -0.50 7.94 -8.91
CA GLN A 50 -1.38 9.08 -9.15
C GLN A 50 -1.23 10.04 -7.97
N LYS A 51 -0.99 11.31 -8.28
CA LYS A 51 -0.68 12.34 -7.29
C LYS A 51 -1.90 13.21 -7.03
N PHE A 52 -2.13 13.51 -5.76
CA PHE A 52 -3.16 14.44 -5.30
C PHE A 52 -2.49 15.60 -4.59
N LYS A 53 -2.98 16.81 -4.84
CA LYS A 53 -2.66 18.00 -4.05
C LYS A 53 -3.97 18.63 -3.62
N PHE A 54 -4.09 18.92 -2.34
CA PHE A 54 -5.32 19.39 -1.73
C PHE A 54 -5.03 20.20 -0.48
N LYS A 55 -6.04 20.93 -0.02
CA LYS A 55 -6.06 21.59 1.29
C LYS A 55 -7.01 20.84 2.21
N LEU A 56 -6.62 20.66 3.46
CA LEU A 56 -7.44 20.06 4.50
C LEU A 56 -8.18 21.15 5.27
N ASP A 57 -9.45 20.89 5.56
CA ASP A 57 -10.25 21.68 6.49
C ASP A 57 -10.23 21.07 7.90
N SER A 58 -9.92 19.77 8.00
CA SER A 58 -9.77 19.01 9.25
C SER A 58 -8.32 18.96 9.76
N ASP A 59 -8.13 18.43 10.97
CA ASP A 59 -6.81 18.08 11.50
C ASP A 59 -6.18 16.91 10.71
N LEU A 60 -4.86 16.94 10.55
CA LEU A 60 -4.13 15.90 9.83
C LEU A 60 -4.38 14.50 10.39
N ASN A 61 -4.48 14.34 11.72
CA ASN A 61 -4.71 13.02 12.32
C ASN A 61 -6.12 12.50 12.02
N GLU A 62 -7.12 13.38 11.98
CA GLU A 62 -8.48 13.00 11.59
C GLU A 62 -8.52 12.51 10.15
N PHE A 63 -7.83 13.22 9.25
CA PHE A 63 -7.69 12.82 7.86
C PHE A 63 -6.99 11.47 7.72
N LEU A 64 -5.86 11.27 8.41
CA LEU A 64 -5.11 10.01 8.38
C LEU A 64 -5.93 8.83 8.90
N ASN A 65 -6.72 9.03 9.96
CA ASN A 65 -7.59 7.99 10.53
C ASN A 65 -8.71 7.56 9.58
N GLN A 66 -9.18 8.43 8.68
CA GLN A 66 -10.14 8.04 7.65
C GLN A 66 -9.49 7.52 6.38
N LEU A 67 -8.30 8.02 6.04
CA LEU A 67 -7.55 7.56 4.87
C LEU A 67 -7.00 6.15 5.07
N HIS A 68 -6.60 5.80 6.29
CA HIS A 68 -5.93 4.55 6.60
C HIS A 68 -6.88 3.48 7.18
N PRO A 69 -6.79 2.21 6.75
CA PRO A 69 -6.00 1.72 5.62
C PRO A 69 -6.69 1.97 4.28
N THR A 70 -5.91 2.28 3.25
CA THR A 70 -6.44 2.38 1.89
C THR A 70 -6.76 1.01 1.31
N PRO A 71 -7.60 0.93 0.27
CA PRO A 71 -7.86 -0.32 -0.46
C PRO A 71 -6.61 -1.01 -1.01
N ALA A 72 -5.51 -0.28 -1.20
CA ALA A 72 -4.26 -0.84 -1.70
C ALA A 72 -3.63 -1.88 -0.76
N VAL A 73 -3.94 -1.79 0.54
CA VAL A 73 -3.39 -2.68 1.58
C VAL A 73 -4.44 -3.48 2.34
N ALA A 74 -5.68 -2.96 2.38
CA ALA A 74 -6.81 -3.64 3.02
C ALA A 74 -7.70 -4.39 2.03
N GLY A 75 -7.96 -3.84 0.84
CA GLY A 75 -9.01 -4.30 -0.08
C GLY A 75 -10.33 -3.54 0.08
N LEU A 76 -11.38 -3.99 -0.62
CA LEU A 76 -12.72 -3.38 -0.59
C LEU A 76 -13.82 -4.42 -0.29
N PRO A 77 -14.83 -4.07 0.52
CA PRO A 77 -14.87 -2.94 1.45
C PRO A 77 -13.82 -3.07 2.57
N PRO A 78 -13.21 -1.98 3.06
CA PRO A 78 -12.04 -2.06 3.94
C PRO A 78 -12.26 -2.93 5.17
N GLN A 79 -13.35 -2.72 5.93
CA GLN A 79 -13.62 -3.49 7.14
C GLN A 79 -13.80 -4.99 6.89
N LYS A 80 -14.50 -5.35 5.81
CA LYS A 80 -14.69 -6.77 5.46
C LYS A 80 -13.38 -7.43 5.07
N ALA A 81 -12.56 -6.71 4.31
CA ALA A 81 -11.29 -7.23 3.85
C ALA A 81 -10.26 -7.34 4.99
N ILE A 82 -10.24 -6.37 5.92
CA ILE A 82 -9.45 -6.43 7.17
C ILE A 82 -9.86 -7.65 8.01
N ASN A 83 -11.16 -7.87 8.22
CA ASN A 83 -11.63 -9.04 8.98
C ASN A 83 -11.21 -10.35 8.30
N TRP A 84 -11.37 -10.43 6.98
CA TRP A 84 -10.93 -11.61 6.22
C TRP A 84 -9.43 -11.86 6.37
N ILE A 85 -8.61 -10.80 6.29
CA ILE A 85 -7.16 -10.88 6.51
C ILE A 85 -6.85 -11.45 7.90
N HIS A 86 -7.48 -10.93 8.95
CA HIS A 86 -7.28 -11.41 10.32
C HIS A 86 -7.72 -12.88 10.51
N GLU A 87 -8.75 -13.33 9.80
CA GLU A 87 -9.25 -14.71 9.89
C GLU A 87 -8.39 -15.72 9.10
N ASN A 88 -7.71 -15.27 8.04
CA ASN A 88 -7.05 -16.17 7.08
C ASN A 88 -5.51 -16.10 7.11
N GLU A 89 -4.92 -14.99 7.57
CA GLU A 89 -3.47 -14.92 7.72
C GLU A 89 -3.03 -15.58 9.04
N PRO A 90 -2.07 -16.52 9.01
CA PRO A 90 -1.65 -17.24 10.21
C PRO A 90 -0.76 -16.41 11.15
N HIS A 91 -0.59 -15.12 10.89
CA HIS A 91 0.32 -14.23 11.59
C HIS A 91 -0.29 -12.83 11.73
N ASP A 92 0.15 -12.09 12.75
CA ASP A 92 -0.14 -10.67 12.88
C ASP A 92 0.76 -9.87 11.93
N ARG A 93 0.16 -8.92 11.21
CA ARG A 93 0.90 -7.99 10.35
C ARG A 93 1.72 -7.00 11.17
N GLU A 94 1.38 -6.77 12.43
CA GLU A 94 2.04 -5.80 13.32
C GLU A 94 2.13 -4.41 12.65
N LEU A 95 3.33 -3.98 12.26
CA LEU A 95 3.55 -2.70 11.58
C LEU A 95 3.37 -2.78 10.05
N TYR A 96 3.32 -3.98 9.47
CA TYR A 96 3.17 -4.17 8.03
C TYR A 96 1.81 -3.67 7.55
N CYS A 97 1.79 -2.97 6.42
CA CYS A 97 0.62 -2.28 5.87
C CYS A 97 0.08 -1.13 6.73
N GLY A 98 0.71 -0.79 7.86
CA GLY A 98 0.48 0.44 8.62
C GLY A 98 1.06 1.68 7.91
N TYR A 99 1.16 2.80 8.63
CA TYR A 99 1.90 3.97 8.17
C TYR A 99 2.91 4.44 9.21
N LEU A 100 3.97 5.10 8.75
CA LEU A 100 5.02 5.68 9.59
C LEU A 100 5.56 6.94 8.93
N GLY A 101 6.11 7.85 9.72
CA GLY A 101 6.52 9.15 9.19
C GLY A 101 7.12 10.06 10.25
N PHE A 102 7.55 11.24 9.79
CA PHE A 102 7.98 12.34 10.64
C PHE A 102 6.83 13.32 10.76
N PHE A 103 6.39 13.56 11.99
CA PHE A 103 5.44 14.61 12.32
C PHE A 103 6.22 15.83 12.78
N ASP A 104 6.12 16.90 11.99
CA ASP A 104 6.75 18.18 12.28
C ASP A 104 5.73 19.31 12.06
N ASN A 105 5.96 20.44 12.73
CA ASN A 105 5.06 21.60 12.68
C ASN A 105 5.04 22.26 11.29
N ASP A 106 6.13 22.15 10.53
CA ASP A 106 6.21 22.76 9.20
C ASP A 106 5.83 21.76 8.10
N ILE A 107 6.48 20.59 8.07
CA ILE A 107 6.29 19.58 7.02
C ILE A 107 6.21 18.20 7.63
N THR A 108 5.06 17.55 7.47
CA THR A 108 4.87 16.15 7.85
C THR A 108 4.97 15.24 6.62
N GLU A 109 5.79 14.20 6.71
CA GLU A 109 5.97 13.18 5.67
C GLU A 109 5.61 11.81 6.20
N ILE A 110 4.66 11.13 5.57
CA ILE A 110 4.11 9.85 6.00
C ILE A 110 4.10 8.85 4.84
N PHE A 111 4.49 7.62 5.15
CA PHE A 111 4.64 6.54 4.19
C PHE A 111 3.87 5.30 4.68
N VAL A 112 3.25 4.59 3.74
CA VAL A 112 2.70 3.26 4.03
C VAL A 112 3.87 2.30 4.23
N ASN A 113 3.87 1.58 5.35
CA ASN A 113 4.94 0.66 5.72
C ASN A 113 4.83 -0.65 4.94
N LEU A 114 5.49 -0.68 3.78
CA LEU A 114 5.54 -1.84 2.89
C LEU A 114 6.98 -2.28 2.69
N ARG A 115 7.16 -3.56 2.32
CA ARG A 115 8.50 -4.16 2.13
C ARG A 115 9.38 -3.89 3.35
N CYS A 116 8.88 -4.26 4.52
CA CYS A 116 9.58 -4.13 5.78
C CYS A 116 9.99 -5.50 6.34
N ALA A 117 10.84 -5.48 7.35
CA ALA A 117 11.26 -6.67 8.06
C ALA A 117 11.21 -6.44 9.57
N LYS A 118 10.79 -7.45 10.32
CA LYS A 118 10.98 -7.49 11.77
C LYS A 118 12.27 -8.24 12.09
N ILE A 119 13.17 -7.56 12.79
CA ILE A 119 14.48 -8.09 13.15
C ILE A 119 14.40 -8.66 14.56
N PHE A 120 14.87 -9.89 14.71
CA PHE A 120 15.11 -10.56 15.99
C PHE A 120 16.61 -10.80 16.13
N GLN A 121 17.06 -11.24 17.32
CA GLN A 121 18.49 -11.48 17.58
C GLN A 121 19.19 -12.32 16.49
N ASN A 122 18.57 -13.44 16.05
CA ASN A 122 19.19 -14.39 15.12
C ASN A 122 18.32 -14.69 13.88
N LYS A 123 17.27 -13.91 13.62
CA LYS A 123 16.36 -14.14 12.48
C LYS A 123 15.70 -12.85 12.03
N LEU A 124 15.25 -12.82 10.78
CA LEU A 124 14.36 -11.79 10.25
C LEU A 124 13.06 -12.41 9.76
N SER A 125 11.96 -11.69 9.96
CA SER A 125 10.68 -11.96 9.29
C SER A 125 10.45 -10.86 8.25
N LEU A 126 10.37 -11.25 6.98
CA LEU A 126 10.05 -10.34 5.88
C LEU A 126 8.55 -10.29 5.65
N TYR A 127 8.00 -9.10 5.47
CA TYR A 127 6.59 -8.91 5.20
C TYR A 127 6.38 -8.47 3.74
N VAL A 128 5.68 -9.32 3.00
CA VAL A 128 5.33 -9.13 1.58
C VAL A 128 3.91 -9.63 1.35
N GLY A 129 3.23 -9.04 0.38
CA GLY A 129 1.84 -9.34 0.09
C GLY A 129 1.43 -8.79 -1.27
N GLY A 130 0.27 -9.24 -1.75
CA GLY A 130 -0.30 -8.90 -3.05
C GLY A 130 -1.80 -8.64 -2.96
N GLY A 131 -2.34 -7.94 -3.96
CA GLY A 131 -3.77 -7.67 -4.04
C GLY A 131 -4.47 -8.79 -4.79
N ILE A 132 -5.36 -9.51 -4.10
CA ILE A 132 -6.11 -10.62 -4.69
C ILE A 132 -7.46 -10.10 -5.23
N THR A 133 -7.77 -10.50 -6.45
CA THR A 133 -9.04 -10.27 -7.17
C THR A 133 -9.61 -11.61 -7.64
N ALA A 134 -10.87 -11.62 -8.09
CA ALA A 134 -11.51 -12.82 -8.62
C ALA A 134 -10.79 -13.44 -9.84
N GLU A 135 -10.01 -12.64 -10.58
CA GLU A 135 -9.24 -13.10 -11.76
C GLU A 135 -7.84 -13.61 -11.40
N SER A 136 -7.48 -13.62 -10.12
CA SER A 136 -6.12 -13.96 -9.67
C SER A 136 -5.90 -15.46 -9.71
N LYS A 137 -4.70 -15.87 -10.10
CA LYS A 137 -4.26 -17.25 -10.03
C LYS A 137 -3.33 -17.41 -8.82
N PRO A 138 -3.58 -18.37 -7.92
CA PRO A 138 -2.77 -18.54 -6.71
C PRO A 138 -1.26 -18.62 -6.98
N GLU A 139 -0.86 -19.30 -8.05
CA GLU A 139 0.55 -19.48 -8.42
C GLU A 139 1.21 -18.16 -8.84
N ASP A 140 0.49 -17.33 -9.61
CA ASP A 140 0.98 -16.02 -10.06
C ASP A 140 1.15 -15.06 -8.87
N GLU A 141 0.20 -15.07 -7.93
CA GLU A 141 0.25 -14.24 -6.72
C GLU A 141 1.40 -14.67 -5.79
N PHE A 142 1.61 -15.99 -5.64
CA PHE A 142 2.73 -16.52 -4.88
C PHE A 142 4.07 -16.06 -5.48
N LEU A 143 4.24 -16.23 -6.79
CA LEU A 143 5.44 -15.77 -7.50
C LEU A 143 5.65 -14.25 -7.36
N GLU A 144 4.58 -13.45 -7.41
CA GLU A 144 4.67 -12.00 -7.18
C GLU A 144 5.20 -11.69 -5.77
N THR A 145 4.79 -12.44 -4.75
CA THR A 145 5.31 -12.25 -3.38
C THR A 145 6.79 -12.62 -3.25
N GLU A 146 7.25 -13.67 -3.94
CA GLU A 146 8.68 -14.03 -3.98
C GLU A 146 9.51 -12.91 -4.64
N ILE A 147 9.05 -12.39 -5.78
CA ILE A 147 9.72 -11.27 -6.47
C ILE A 147 9.75 -10.02 -5.59
N LYS A 148 8.71 -9.73 -4.81
CA LYS A 148 8.71 -8.63 -3.84
C LYS A 148 9.76 -8.84 -2.76
N ALA A 149 9.86 -10.06 -2.23
CA ALA A 149 10.78 -10.41 -1.15
C ALA A 149 12.25 -10.27 -1.58
N GLU A 150 12.57 -10.56 -2.84
CA GLU A 150 13.93 -10.43 -3.38
C GLU A 150 14.53 -9.03 -3.21
N THR A 151 13.71 -7.98 -3.16
CA THR A 151 14.20 -6.62 -2.88
C THR A 151 14.93 -6.56 -1.52
N LEU A 152 14.32 -7.10 -0.46
CA LEU A 152 14.91 -7.13 0.87
C LEU A 152 16.00 -8.21 1.00
N LEU A 153 15.75 -9.40 0.44
CA LEU A 153 16.71 -10.50 0.47
C LEU A 153 18.03 -10.10 -0.21
N SER A 154 17.99 -9.34 -1.31
CA SER A 154 19.20 -8.89 -2.00
C SER A 154 20.09 -7.96 -1.16
N VAL A 155 19.52 -7.29 -0.16
CA VAL A 155 20.25 -6.45 0.79
C VAL A 155 20.77 -7.30 1.93
N ILE A 156 19.94 -8.17 2.48
CA ILE A 156 20.29 -9.05 3.62
C ILE A 156 21.42 -10.02 3.25
N LYS A 157 21.38 -10.61 2.04
CA LYS A 157 22.41 -11.54 1.54
C LYS A 157 23.81 -10.91 1.39
N LYS A 158 23.93 -9.58 1.52
CA LYS A 158 25.22 -8.85 1.43
C LYS A 158 25.85 -8.56 2.79
N ILE A 159 25.14 -8.87 3.87
CA ILE A 159 25.58 -8.69 5.27
C ILE A 159 26.01 -10.06 5.80
#